data_AF-T1I6W8-F1
#
_entry.id   AF-T1I6W8-F1
#
_cell.length_a   1.000
_cell.length_b   1.000
_cell.length_c   1.000
_cell.angle_alpha   90.00
_cell.angle_beta   90.00
_cell.angle_gamma   90.00
#
_symmetry.space_group_name_H-M   'P 1'
#
loop_
_entity.id
_entity.type
_entity.pdbx_description
1 polymer ?
#
loop_
_entity_poly.entity_id
_entity_poly.type
_entity_poly.pdbx_seq_one_letter_code
_entity_poly.pdbx_strand_id
1 'polypeptide(L)'
;MMSRNTLNPADITVLYRNYNAPDPPPIDLIRTPQFLELLVDALFRPGMKLNPEHKPKYVYLLAYATSVSESALTTGKKTGSGRRNINKEELKATALAIDKVHNICNTTKGSTELIAELSTIYHCIKFPVVSIGIVRWVECVVTEPSYFKLSTEHTPIHLALLDEVVTNHPLLHHTVLSLFIRLFESKQDELEILVQLEMKKMLLERMVNLLSRGCVVPVVKYIKQCWQRGDTDISLIRYFVTEVLEAIAPPYTSEFVQLFLPIVENEEITGNMRSDSENDPVSDFIMHCKTNYTTVC
;
A
#
# COMPACT_ATOMS: atom_id res chain seq x y z
N MET A 1 -12.06 -19.73 -15.88
CA MET A 1 -11.12 -19.07 -14.93
C MET A 1 -11.82 -18.62 -13.65
N MET A 2 -12.76 -17.67 -13.71
CA MET A 2 -13.36 -17.04 -12.51
C MET A 2 -14.01 -18.03 -11.53
N SER A 3 -14.84 -18.95 -12.02
CA SER A 3 -15.51 -19.97 -11.19
C SER A 3 -14.55 -20.94 -10.51
N ARG A 4 -13.34 -21.09 -11.05
CA ARG A 4 -12.29 -21.96 -10.50
C ARG A 4 -11.23 -21.18 -9.71
N ASN A 5 -11.38 -19.85 -9.63
CA ASN A 5 -10.40 -18.91 -9.07
C ASN A 5 -8.95 -19.19 -9.48
N THR A 6 -8.73 -19.49 -10.78
CA THR A 6 -7.41 -19.83 -11.31
C THR A 6 -7.28 -19.43 -12.78
N LEU A 7 -6.08 -19.04 -13.17
CA LEU A 7 -5.70 -18.75 -14.56
C LEU A 7 -5.12 -20.00 -15.20
N ASN A 8 -5.48 -20.26 -16.45
CA ASN A 8 -4.83 -21.28 -17.26
C ASN A 8 -4.27 -20.67 -18.56
N PRO A 9 -3.15 -21.18 -19.08
CA PRO A 9 -2.49 -20.59 -20.25
C PRO A 9 -3.33 -20.61 -21.53
N ALA A 10 -4.23 -21.58 -21.69
CA ALA A 10 -5.10 -21.70 -22.86
C ALA A 10 -6.11 -20.54 -22.91
N ASP A 11 -6.85 -20.33 -21.82
CA ASP A 11 -7.82 -19.23 -21.71
C ASP A 11 -7.13 -17.86 -21.83
N ILE A 12 -5.95 -17.69 -21.21
CA ILE A 12 -5.14 -16.46 -21.36
C ILE A 12 -4.73 -16.22 -22.81
N THR A 13 -4.38 -17.27 -23.54
CA THR A 13 -4.03 -17.16 -24.97
C THR A 13 -5.24 -16.75 -25.81
N VAL A 14 -6.43 -17.27 -25.51
CA VAL A 14 -7.67 -16.85 -26.18
C VAL A 14 -8.00 -15.39 -25.89
N LEU A 15 -7.93 -14.97 -24.62
CA LEU A 15 -8.15 -13.57 -24.23
C LEU A 15 -7.16 -12.64 -24.91
N TYR A 16 -5.87 -12.96 -24.86
CA TYR A 16 -4.82 -12.17 -25.51
C TYR A 16 -5.10 -11.99 -27.00
N ARG A 17 -5.46 -13.07 -27.71
CA ARG A 17 -5.81 -13.00 -29.13
C ARG A 17 -6.98 -12.06 -29.40
N ASN A 18 -8.03 -12.11 -28.57
CA ASN A 18 -9.21 -11.28 -28.74
C ASN A 18 -8.92 -9.80 -28.44
N TYR A 19 -8.16 -9.48 -27.39
CA TYR A 19 -7.83 -8.09 -27.04
C TYR A 19 -6.74 -7.46 -27.92
N ASN A 20 -5.94 -8.28 -28.57
CA ASN A 20 -4.96 -7.83 -29.56
C ASN A 20 -5.54 -7.72 -30.99
N ALA A 21 -6.79 -8.10 -31.20
CA ALA A 21 -7.47 -7.96 -32.49
C ALA A 21 -7.78 -6.49 -32.83
N PRO A 22 -8.03 -6.16 -34.12
CA PRO A 22 -8.41 -4.81 -34.53
C PRO A 22 -9.71 -4.30 -33.90
N ASP A 23 -10.65 -5.20 -33.61
CA ASP A 23 -11.91 -4.91 -32.91
C ASP A 23 -11.98 -5.76 -31.62
N PRO A 24 -11.33 -5.30 -30.52
CA PRO A 24 -11.25 -6.06 -29.28
C PRO A 24 -12.58 -5.99 -28.51
N PRO A 25 -12.90 -6.97 -27.64
CA PRO A 25 -14.09 -6.91 -26.79
C PRO A 25 -14.10 -5.67 -25.87
N PRO A 26 -15.26 -5.29 -25.29
CA PRO A 26 -15.32 -4.21 -24.32
C PRO A 26 -14.32 -4.41 -23.17
N ILE A 27 -13.60 -3.34 -22.82
CA ILE A 27 -12.55 -3.39 -21.80
C ILE A 27 -13.07 -3.79 -20.42
N ASP A 28 -14.32 -3.45 -20.09
CA ASP A 28 -14.91 -3.74 -18.77
C ASP A 28 -14.97 -5.25 -18.48
N LEU A 29 -15.01 -6.09 -19.52
CA LEU A 29 -15.00 -7.55 -19.37
C LEU A 29 -13.71 -8.11 -18.76
N ILE A 30 -12.58 -7.39 -18.86
CA ILE A 30 -11.30 -7.75 -18.22
C ILE A 30 -10.94 -6.85 -17.04
N ARG A 31 -11.82 -5.91 -16.66
CA ARG A 31 -11.65 -5.05 -15.47
C ARG A 31 -12.38 -5.58 -14.24
N THR A 32 -12.75 -6.85 -14.24
CA THR A 32 -13.32 -7.50 -13.05
C THR A 32 -12.25 -7.61 -11.97
N PRO A 33 -12.48 -7.14 -10.73
CA PRO A 33 -11.46 -7.14 -9.66
C PRO A 33 -10.79 -8.51 -9.45
N GLN A 34 -11.59 -9.58 -9.36
CA GLN A 34 -11.07 -10.95 -9.20
C GLN A 34 -10.12 -11.36 -10.35
N PHE A 35 -10.34 -10.90 -11.57
CA PHE A 35 -9.46 -11.27 -12.70
C PHE A 35 -8.14 -10.51 -12.64
N LEU A 36 -8.20 -9.22 -12.28
CA LEU A 36 -7.01 -8.40 -12.07
C LEU A 36 -6.17 -8.94 -10.91
N GLU A 37 -6.79 -9.33 -9.80
CA GLU A 37 -6.13 -9.98 -8.67
C GLU A 37 -5.41 -11.26 -9.10
N LEU A 38 -6.06 -12.11 -9.89
CA LEU A 38 -5.45 -13.34 -10.41
C LEU A 38 -4.25 -13.04 -11.34
N LEU A 39 -4.32 -12.00 -12.17
CA LEU A 39 -3.20 -11.59 -13.02
C LEU A 39 -2.04 -11.03 -12.20
N VAL A 40 -2.34 -10.19 -11.20
CA VAL A 40 -1.36 -9.64 -10.26
C VAL A 40 -0.70 -10.77 -9.48
N ASP A 41 -1.45 -11.73 -8.96
CA ASP A 41 -0.91 -12.90 -8.26
C ASP A 41 0.00 -13.73 -9.16
N ALA A 42 -0.43 -14.01 -10.39
CA ALA A 42 0.38 -14.79 -11.34
C ALA A 42 1.71 -14.12 -11.68
N LEU A 43 1.77 -12.79 -11.64
CA LEU A 43 2.97 -12.01 -11.98
C LEU A 43 3.82 -11.65 -10.75
N PHE A 44 3.23 -11.30 -9.62
CA PHE A 44 3.97 -10.67 -8.51
C PHE A 44 4.07 -11.54 -7.25
N ARG A 45 3.33 -12.65 -7.17
CA ARG A 45 3.48 -13.57 -6.03
C ARG A 45 4.84 -14.28 -6.12
N PRO A 46 5.70 -14.21 -5.08
CA PRO A 46 6.98 -14.91 -5.05
C PRO A 46 6.83 -16.41 -5.34
N GLY A 47 7.80 -16.98 -6.08
CA GLY A 47 7.83 -18.40 -6.41
C GLY A 47 6.92 -18.83 -7.57
N MET A 48 6.11 -17.92 -8.12
CA MET A 48 5.32 -18.23 -9.33
C MET A 48 6.21 -18.32 -10.57
N LYS A 49 6.31 -19.53 -11.12
CA LYS A 49 7.02 -19.78 -12.38
C LYS A 49 6.05 -19.77 -13.55
N LEU A 50 5.94 -18.63 -14.21
CA LEU A 50 5.23 -18.54 -15.50
C LEU A 50 6.10 -19.10 -16.62
N ASN A 51 5.47 -19.85 -17.52
CA ASN A 51 6.12 -20.26 -18.75
C ASN A 51 6.52 -19.00 -19.57
N PRO A 52 7.81 -18.86 -19.98
CA PRO A 52 8.28 -17.71 -20.75
C PRO A 52 7.48 -17.43 -22.03
N GLU A 53 6.91 -18.46 -22.67
CA GLU A 53 6.08 -18.31 -23.88
C GLU A 53 4.73 -17.65 -23.59
N HIS A 54 4.20 -17.85 -22.38
CA HIS A 54 2.92 -17.30 -21.97
C HIS A 54 3.05 -15.98 -21.22
N LYS A 55 4.18 -15.73 -20.53
CA LYS A 55 4.40 -14.51 -19.72
C LYS A 55 4.02 -13.21 -20.44
N PRO A 56 4.42 -12.95 -21.71
CA PRO A 56 4.07 -11.70 -22.39
C PRO A 56 2.55 -11.49 -22.54
N LYS A 57 1.76 -12.58 -22.60
CA LYS A 57 0.30 -12.52 -22.72
C LYS A 57 -0.35 -12.08 -21.41
N TYR A 58 0.16 -12.53 -20.26
CA TYR A 58 -0.30 -12.11 -18.93
C TYR A 58 0.01 -10.62 -18.72
N VAL A 59 1.25 -10.22 -19.00
CA VAL A 59 1.69 -8.81 -18.93
C VAL A 59 0.82 -7.92 -19.82
N TYR A 60 0.60 -8.33 -21.07
CA TYR A 60 -0.23 -7.58 -22.01
C TYR A 60 -1.66 -7.41 -21.49
N LEU A 61 -2.31 -8.46 -21.02
CA LEU A 61 -3.70 -8.38 -20.54
C LEU A 61 -3.82 -7.47 -19.31
N LEU A 62 -2.88 -7.56 -18.36
CA LEU A 62 -2.86 -6.68 -17.20
C LEU A 62 -2.62 -5.22 -17.61
N ALA A 63 -1.64 -4.97 -18.47
CA ALA A 63 -1.35 -3.63 -18.99
C ALA A 63 -2.55 -3.08 -19.77
N TYR A 64 -3.19 -3.88 -20.62
CA TYR A 64 -4.36 -3.48 -21.39
C TYR A 64 -5.50 -3.06 -20.47
N ALA A 65 -5.84 -3.90 -19.49
CA ALA A 65 -6.92 -3.60 -18.56
C ALA A 65 -6.66 -2.32 -17.74
N THR A 66 -5.40 -1.96 -17.50
CA THR A 66 -5.05 -0.85 -16.60
C THR A 66 -4.65 0.45 -17.30
N SER A 67 -4.40 0.44 -18.61
CA SER A 67 -3.93 1.63 -19.36
C SER A 67 -4.78 2.01 -20.57
N VAL A 68 -5.55 1.07 -21.14
CA VAL A 68 -6.39 1.38 -22.31
C VAL A 68 -7.64 2.12 -21.88
N SER A 69 -8.05 3.13 -22.65
CA SER A 69 -9.32 3.82 -22.46
C SER A 69 -10.22 3.66 -23.68
N GLU A 70 -11.50 3.43 -23.42
CA GLU A 70 -12.55 3.38 -24.44
C GLU A 70 -13.43 4.63 -24.30
N SER A 71 -13.67 5.32 -25.41
CA SER A 71 -14.63 6.42 -25.48
C SER A 71 -15.70 6.10 -26.53
N ALA A 72 -16.96 6.30 -26.16
CA ALA A 72 -18.06 6.19 -27.10
C ALA A 72 -18.10 7.46 -27.97
N LEU A 73 -18.04 7.30 -29.30
CA LEU A 73 -18.26 8.42 -30.21
C LEU A 73 -19.75 8.80 -30.16
N THR A 74 -20.07 9.94 -29.55
CA THR A 74 -21.44 10.49 -29.44
C THR A 74 -21.91 11.15 -30.74
N THR A 75 -21.62 10.56 -31.90
CA THR A 75 -22.10 11.08 -33.19
C THR A 75 -23.39 10.36 -33.60
N GLY A 76 -24.50 10.80 -33.01
CA GLY A 76 -25.80 11.06 -33.65
C GLY A 76 -26.39 10.13 -34.73
N LYS A 77 -25.96 8.87 -34.91
CA LYS A 77 -26.60 7.93 -35.82
C LYS A 77 -26.89 6.61 -35.13
N LYS A 78 -28.18 6.38 -34.91
CA LYS A 78 -28.79 5.12 -34.46
C LYS A 78 -28.54 4.03 -35.51
N THR A 79 -27.36 3.44 -35.53
CA THR A 79 -27.09 2.18 -36.24
C THR A 79 -26.19 1.29 -35.40
N GLY A 80 -26.81 0.45 -34.58
CA GLY A 80 -26.43 -0.94 -34.27
C GLY A 80 -25.08 -1.32 -33.67
N SER A 81 -24.02 -0.52 -33.78
CA SER A 81 -22.73 -0.79 -33.14
C SER A 81 -21.96 0.51 -33.05
N GLY A 82 -22.01 1.16 -31.88
CA GLY A 82 -21.30 2.41 -31.65
C GLY A 82 -19.81 2.19 -31.88
N ARG A 83 -19.23 2.90 -32.85
CA ARG A 83 -17.79 2.82 -33.13
C ARG A 83 -17.05 3.31 -31.88
N ARG A 84 -16.37 2.39 -31.19
CA ARG A 84 -15.56 2.68 -30.01
C ARG A 84 -14.24 3.29 -30.45
N ASN A 85 -13.87 4.40 -29.84
CA ASN A 85 -12.52 4.95 -29.97
C ASN A 85 -11.66 4.38 -28.84
N ILE A 86 -10.59 3.68 -29.20
CA ILE A 86 -9.72 2.93 -28.28
C ILE A 86 -8.36 3.62 -28.24
N ASN A 87 -8.00 4.19 -27.09
CA ASN A 87 -6.68 4.78 -26.88
C ASN A 87 -5.74 3.74 -26.23
N LYS A 88 -4.60 3.49 -26.88
CA LYS A 88 -3.54 2.56 -26.43
C LYS A 88 -2.18 3.23 -26.20
N GLU A 89 -2.14 4.55 -26.06
CA GLU A 89 -0.90 5.34 -25.96
C GLU A 89 0.02 4.86 -24.83
N GLU A 90 -0.53 4.63 -23.63
CA GLU A 90 0.24 4.21 -22.46
C GLU A 90 0.48 2.69 -22.37
N LEU A 91 -0.12 1.90 -23.26
CA LEU A 91 -0.11 0.44 -23.18
C LEU A 91 1.30 -0.14 -23.21
N LYS A 92 2.13 0.36 -24.13
CA LYS A 92 3.51 -0.13 -24.28
C LYS A 92 4.36 0.19 -23.06
N ALA A 93 4.26 1.43 -22.56
CA ALA A 93 5.02 1.87 -21.39
C ALA A 93 4.60 1.08 -20.14
N THR A 94 3.30 0.90 -19.93
CA THR A 94 2.74 0.13 -18.82
C THR A 94 3.17 -1.33 -18.86
N ALA A 95 3.10 -1.99 -20.03
CA ALA A 95 3.54 -3.37 -20.20
C ALA A 95 5.05 -3.54 -19.92
N LEU A 96 5.87 -2.59 -20.37
CA LEU A 96 7.32 -2.60 -20.09
C LEU A 96 7.61 -2.41 -18.60
N ALA A 97 6.89 -1.53 -17.92
CA ALA A 97 7.05 -1.31 -16.47
C ALA A 97 6.66 -2.56 -15.66
N ILE A 98 5.54 -3.20 -16.00
CA ILE A 98 5.12 -4.47 -15.40
C ILE A 98 6.18 -5.55 -15.63
N ASP A 99 6.67 -5.74 -16.87
CA ASP A 99 7.65 -6.81 -17.15
C ASP A 99 8.97 -6.59 -16.40
N LYS A 100 9.47 -5.35 -16.35
CA LYS A 100 10.69 -5.01 -15.61
C LYS A 100 10.56 -5.37 -14.13
N VAL A 101 9.52 -4.88 -13.46
CA VAL A 101 9.33 -5.12 -12.02
C VAL A 101 9.00 -6.58 -11.74
N HIS A 102 8.22 -7.25 -12.59
CA HIS A 102 8.02 -8.71 -12.50
C HIS A 102 9.35 -9.47 -12.48
N ASN A 103 10.27 -9.14 -13.40
CA ASN A 103 11.56 -9.82 -13.46
C ASN A 103 12.34 -9.59 -12.16
N ILE A 104 12.42 -8.35 -11.66
CA ILE A 104 13.08 -8.02 -10.39
C ILE A 104 12.48 -8.84 -9.24
N CYS A 105 11.16 -8.78 -9.03
CA CYS A 105 10.47 -9.50 -7.95
C CYS A 105 10.65 -11.02 -8.01
N ASN A 106 10.90 -11.59 -9.20
CA ASN A 106 11.04 -13.04 -9.40
C ASN A 106 12.49 -13.53 -9.37
N THR A 107 13.47 -12.67 -9.67
CA THR A 107 14.90 -13.05 -9.71
C THR A 107 15.68 -12.65 -8.48
N THR A 108 15.28 -11.59 -7.79
CA THR A 108 16.03 -11.04 -6.67
C THR A 108 15.98 -11.98 -5.46
N LYS A 109 17.15 -12.43 -5.00
CA LYS A 109 17.28 -13.39 -3.89
C LYS A 109 17.83 -12.77 -2.60
N GLY A 110 18.20 -11.50 -2.61
CA GLY A 110 18.76 -10.81 -1.45
C GLY A 110 18.61 -9.28 -1.49
N SER A 111 18.79 -8.63 -0.35
CA SER A 111 18.61 -7.17 -0.21
C SER A 111 19.58 -6.36 -1.08
N THR A 112 20.84 -6.78 -1.23
CA THR A 112 21.84 -6.09 -2.07
C THR A 112 21.44 -6.02 -3.55
N GLU A 113 20.92 -7.12 -4.10
CA GLU A 113 20.43 -7.16 -5.49
C GLU A 113 19.20 -6.26 -5.66
N LEU A 114 18.33 -6.20 -4.65
CA LEU A 114 17.16 -5.33 -4.65
C LEU A 114 17.54 -3.84 -4.62
N ILE A 115 18.55 -3.48 -3.83
CA ILE A 115 19.07 -2.11 -3.73
C ILE A 115 19.59 -1.64 -5.10
N ALA A 116 20.28 -2.50 -5.84
CA ALA A 116 20.80 -2.16 -7.18
C ALA A 116 19.68 -1.80 -8.18
N GLU A 117 18.49 -2.39 -8.00
CA GLU A 117 17.31 -2.18 -8.85
C GLU A 117 16.37 -1.08 -8.35
N LEU A 118 16.67 -0.44 -7.21
CA LEU A 118 15.76 0.49 -6.54
C LEU A 118 15.38 1.69 -7.44
N SER A 119 16.34 2.22 -8.19
CA SER A 119 16.09 3.30 -9.16
C SER A 119 15.07 2.90 -10.24
N THR A 120 15.20 1.67 -10.75
CA THR A 120 14.26 1.10 -11.72
C THR A 120 12.86 0.95 -11.11
N ILE A 121 12.79 0.45 -9.87
CA ILE A 121 11.53 0.28 -9.14
C ILE A 121 10.83 1.63 -8.92
N TYR A 122 11.55 2.64 -8.40
CA TYR A 122 10.98 3.97 -8.17
C TYR A 122 10.46 4.65 -9.45
N HIS A 123 11.15 4.45 -10.58
CA HIS A 123 10.64 4.91 -11.85
C HIS A 123 9.33 4.21 -12.24
N CYS A 124 9.23 2.90 -12.02
CA CYS A 124 8.08 2.09 -12.40
C CYS A 124 6.89 2.20 -11.41
N ILE A 125 7.13 2.54 -10.14
CA ILE A 125 6.07 2.75 -9.13
C ILE A 125 5.08 3.80 -9.59
N LYS A 126 5.45 4.76 -10.44
CA LYS A 126 4.52 5.78 -10.96
C LYS A 126 3.32 5.19 -11.71
N PHE A 127 3.41 3.95 -12.21
CA PHE A 127 2.29 3.22 -12.80
C PHE A 127 1.48 2.53 -11.69
N PRO A 128 0.19 2.87 -11.47
CA PRO A 128 -0.60 2.31 -10.35
C PRO A 128 -0.63 0.79 -10.29
N VAL A 129 -0.70 0.13 -11.47
CA VAL A 129 -0.69 -1.33 -11.58
C VAL A 129 0.62 -1.97 -11.11
N VAL A 130 1.74 -1.28 -11.29
CA VAL A 130 3.04 -1.73 -10.78
C VAL A 130 3.07 -1.60 -9.27
N SER A 131 2.56 -0.51 -8.71
CA SER A 131 2.43 -0.35 -7.25
C SER A 131 1.53 -1.40 -6.62
N ILE A 132 0.42 -1.77 -7.25
CA ILE A 132 -0.41 -2.90 -6.82
C ILE A 132 0.41 -4.20 -6.80
N GLY A 133 1.19 -4.44 -7.85
CA GLY A 133 2.11 -5.58 -7.92
C GLY A 133 3.16 -5.58 -6.81
N ILE A 134 3.78 -4.44 -6.53
CA ILE A 134 4.77 -4.28 -5.46
C ILE A 134 4.14 -4.49 -4.08
N VAL A 135 2.98 -3.90 -3.81
CA VAL A 135 2.24 -4.14 -2.56
C VAL A 135 2.00 -5.63 -2.39
N ARG A 136 1.53 -6.32 -3.43
CA ARG A 136 1.27 -7.75 -3.37
C ARG A 136 2.54 -8.58 -3.15
N TRP A 137 3.61 -8.24 -3.83
CA TRP A 137 4.89 -8.92 -3.69
C TRP A 137 5.47 -8.73 -2.28
N VAL A 138 5.54 -7.48 -1.81
CA VAL A 138 6.00 -7.14 -0.46
C VAL A 138 5.16 -7.86 0.58
N GLU A 139 3.82 -7.81 0.45
CA GLU A 139 2.89 -8.50 1.33
C GLU A 139 3.26 -9.98 1.50
N CYS A 140 3.47 -10.71 0.40
CA CYS A 140 3.87 -12.11 0.45
C CYS A 140 5.23 -12.31 1.14
N VAL A 141 6.22 -11.46 0.86
CA VAL A 141 7.57 -11.59 1.40
C VAL A 141 7.61 -11.30 2.91
N VAL A 142 7.06 -10.16 3.34
CA VAL A 142 7.18 -9.71 4.74
C VAL A 142 6.28 -10.46 5.71
N THR A 143 5.31 -11.21 5.19
CA THR A 143 4.42 -12.06 5.99
C THR A 143 4.92 -13.49 6.13
N GLU A 144 6.06 -13.83 5.51
CA GLU A 144 6.73 -15.10 5.79
C GLU A 144 7.20 -15.14 7.26
N PRO A 145 6.91 -16.22 8.02
CA PRO A 145 7.25 -16.29 9.44
C PRO A 145 8.75 -16.08 9.76
N SER A 146 9.63 -16.41 8.81
CA SER A 146 11.07 -16.24 8.95
C SER A 146 11.58 -14.85 8.59
N TYR A 147 10.76 -13.97 8.02
CA TYR A 147 11.21 -12.71 7.44
C TYR A 147 11.95 -11.83 8.46
N PHE A 148 11.31 -11.52 9.59
CA PHE A 148 11.88 -10.67 10.64
C PHE A 148 13.00 -11.33 11.43
N LYS A 149 13.18 -12.66 11.32
CA LYS A 149 14.37 -13.33 11.89
C LYS A 149 15.61 -13.11 11.04
N LEU A 150 15.43 -13.01 9.73
CA LEU A 150 16.51 -12.90 8.75
C LEU A 150 16.83 -11.45 8.41
N SER A 151 15.88 -10.54 8.61
CA SER A 151 16.08 -9.11 8.39
C SER A 151 16.76 -8.47 9.60
N THR A 152 18.00 -8.01 9.40
CA THR A 152 18.80 -7.32 10.44
C THR A 152 18.81 -5.80 10.26
N GLU A 153 18.15 -5.30 9.22
CA GLU A 153 18.08 -3.88 8.89
C GLU A 153 17.03 -3.18 9.77
N HIS A 154 17.33 -1.96 10.21
CA HIS A 154 16.38 -1.14 10.97
C HIS A 154 15.08 -0.92 10.19
N THR A 155 15.18 -0.65 8.89
CA THR A 155 14.03 -0.52 8.01
C THR A 155 14.26 -1.39 6.78
N PRO A 156 13.66 -2.58 6.73
CA PRO A 156 13.81 -3.47 5.59
C PRO A 156 13.35 -2.78 4.31
N ILE A 157 14.14 -2.89 3.26
CA ILE A 157 13.86 -2.24 1.95
C ILE A 157 12.45 -2.52 1.42
N HIS A 158 11.89 -3.71 1.70
CA HIS A 158 10.53 -4.07 1.29
C HIS A 158 9.47 -3.14 1.89
N LEU A 159 9.64 -2.74 3.15
CA LEU A 159 8.74 -1.81 3.83
C LEU A 159 9.00 -0.37 3.38
N ALA A 160 10.26 0.00 3.14
CA ALA A 160 10.61 1.31 2.56
C ALA A 160 9.98 1.53 1.16
N LEU A 161 9.87 0.46 0.34
CA LEU A 161 9.16 0.53 -0.94
C LEU A 161 7.67 0.89 -0.77
N LEU A 162 7.04 0.50 0.34
CA LEU A 162 5.65 0.85 0.62
C LEU A 162 5.49 2.36 0.90
N ASP A 163 6.48 2.99 1.54
CA ASP A 163 6.48 4.44 1.77
C ASP A 163 6.48 5.21 0.43
N GLU A 164 7.25 4.73 -0.56
CA GLU A 164 7.24 5.30 -1.92
C GLU A 164 5.89 5.03 -2.62
N VAL A 165 5.32 3.83 -2.47
CA VAL A 165 4.00 3.51 -3.04
C VAL A 165 2.92 4.46 -2.52
N VAL A 166 2.84 4.66 -1.20
CA VAL A 166 1.79 5.50 -0.59
C VAL A 166 2.01 6.98 -0.84
N THR A 167 3.24 7.39 -1.14
CA THR A 167 3.56 8.74 -1.60
C THR A 167 2.97 9.01 -2.99
N ASN A 168 2.97 8.02 -3.88
CA ASN A 168 2.49 8.17 -5.25
C ASN A 168 0.99 7.85 -5.42
N HIS A 169 0.42 6.97 -4.58
CA HIS A 169 -0.92 6.38 -4.82
C HIS A 169 -1.83 6.40 -3.60
N PRO A 170 -2.67 7.43 -3.42
CA PRO A 170 -3.61 7.54 -2.31
C PRO A 170 -4.61 6.37 -2.19
N LEU A 171 -5.02 5.80 -3.32
CA LEU A 171 -5.97 4.68 -3.34
C LEU A 171 -5.41 3.38 -2.76
N LEU A 172 -4.09 3.29 -2.54
CA LEU A 172 -3.44 2.13 -1.92
C LEU A 172 -3.23 2.28 -0.42
N HIS A 173 -3.54 3.44 0.17
CA HIS A 173 -3.30 3.71 1.58
C HIS A 173 -3.96 2.69 2.51
N HIS A 174 -5.23 2.37 2.27
CA HIS A 174 -5.96 1.40 3.11
C HIS A 174 -5.39 -0.02 3.00
N THR A 175 -4.98 -0.43 1.81
CA THR A 175 -4.36 -1.74 1.58
C THR A 175 -3.03 -1.84 2.32
N VAL A 176 -2.19 -0.80 2.23
CA VAL A 176 -0.91 -0.74 2.94
C VAL A 176 -1.08 -0.66 4.45
N LEU A 177 -2.04 0.15 4.94
CA LEU A 177 -2.38 0.18 6.37
C LEU A 177 -2.82 -1.19 6.88
N SER A 178 -3.66 -1.91 6.13
CA SER A 178 -4.10 -3.25 6.50
C SER A 178 -2.93 -4.24 6.62
N LEU A 179 -1.91 -4.11 5.77
CA LEU A 179 -0.68 -4.90 5.89
C LEU A 179 0.08 -4.52 7.17
N PHE A 180 0.31 -3.22 7.42
CA PHE A 180 1.01 -2.78 8.63
C PHE A 180 0.31 -3.21 9.91
N ILE A 181 -1.02 -3.12 9.98
CA ILE A 181 -1.83 -3.61 11.10
C ILE A 181 -1.61 -5.11 11.31
N ARG A 182 -1.71 -5.91 10.24
CA ARG A 182 -1.51 -7.36 10.34
C ARG A 182 -0.10 -7.71 10.84
N LEU A 183 0.93 -6.99 10.40
CA LEU A 183 2.30 -7.21 10.86
C LEU A 183 2.47 -6.78 12.31
N PHE A 184 1.87 -5.65 12.71
CA PHE A 184 1.93 -5.12 14.06
C PHE A 184 1.26 -6.05 15.08
N GLU A 185 0.14 -6.67 14.70
CA GLU A 185 -0.61 -7.63 15.50
C GLU A 185 -0.06 -9.07 15.40
N SER A 186 0.90 -9.32 14.51
CA SER A 186 1.47 -10.65 14.35
C SER A 186 2.23 -11.10 15.59
N LYS A 187 2.04 -12.37 15.96
CA LYS A 187 2.83 -13.00 17.02
C LYS A 187 4.20 -13.35 16.45
N GLN A 188 5.25 -12.79 17.04
CA GLN A 188 6.64 -13.01 16.68
C GLN A 188 7.35 -13.75 17.82
N ASP A 189 6.76 -14.87 18.26
CA ASP A 189 7.16 -15.59 19.49
C ASP A 189 8.60 -16.12 19.47
N GLU A 190 9.19 -16.22 18.27
CA GLU A 190 10.57 -16.68 18.07
C GLU A 190 11.60 -15.54 18.05
N LEU A 191 11.16 -14.28 18.10
CA LEU A 191 12.03 -13.11 18.25
C LEU A 191 12.20 -12.75 19.72
N GLU A 192 13.38 -12.26 20.10
CA GLU A 192 13.60 -11.67 21.42
C GLU A 192 12.67 -10.48 21.66
N ILE A 193 12.23 -10.28 22.91
CA ILE A 193 11.25 -9.24 23.28
C ILE A 193 11.67 -7.85 22.81
N LEU A 194 12.97 -7.51 22.95
CA LEU A 194 13.49 -6.23 22.50
C LEU A 194 13.41 -6.08 20.98
N VAL A 195 13.68 -7.13 20.22
CA VAL A 195 13.58 -7.14 18.75
C VAL A 195 12.12 -6.98 18.32
N GLN A 196 11.18 -7.62 19.01
CA GLN A 196 9.74 -7.43 18.76
C GLN A 196 9.32 -5.98 19.00
N LEU A 197 9.83 -5.34 20.06
CA LEU A 197 9.54 -3.95 20.38
C LEU A 197 10.06 -3.00 19.30
N GLU A 198 11.30 -3.18 18.86
CA GLU A 198 11.90 -2.37 17.78
C GLU A 198 11.19 -2.59 16.44
N MET A 199 10.79 -3.83 16.12
CA MET A 199 9.96 -4.12 14.95
C MET A 199 8.62 -3.35 15.02
N LYS A 200 7.97 -3.31 16.18
CA LYS A 200 6.72 -2.58 16.37
C LYS A 200 6.89 -1.06 16.24
N LYS A 201 7.97 -0.49 16.80
CA LYS A 201 8.31 0.93 16.59
C LYS A 201 8.53 1.24 15.12
N MET A 202 9.31 0.43 14.42
CA MET A 202 9.54 0.56 12.98
C MET A 202 8.22 0.55 12.20
N LEU A 203 7.26 -0.34 12.53
CA LEU A 203 5.94 -0.35 11.89
C LEU A 203 5.12 0.91 12.21
N LEU A 204 5.19 1.43 13.44
CA LEU A 204 4.56 2.69 13.80
C LEU A 204 5.13 3.87 13.00
N GLU A 205 6.44 3.93 12.77
CA GLU A 205 7.03 4.95 11.89
C GLU A 205 6.45 4.89 10.47
N ARG A 206 6.25 3.68 9.91
CA ARG A 206 5.62 3.52 8.59
C ARG A 206 4.15 3.98 8.62
N MET A 207 3.44 3.75 9.72
CA MET A 207 2.08 4.28 9.91
C MET A 207 2.07 5.82 10.03
N VAL A 208 3.08 6.43 10.66
CA VAL A 208 3.26 7.89 10.73
C VAL A 208 3.60 8.45 9.33
N ASN A 209 4.43 7.77 8.55
CA ASN A 209 4.66 8.13 7.15
C ASN A 209 3.34 8.15 6.37
N LEU A 210 2.52 7.10 6.51
CA LEU A 210 1.22 6.98 5.87
C LEU A 210 0.24 8.08 6.31
N LEU A 211 0.24 8.44 7.59
CA LEU A 211 -0.50 9.58 8.14
C LEU A 211 -0.08 10.88 7.46
N SER A 212 1.23 11.12 7.33
CA SER A 212 1.82 12.28 6.65
C SER A 212 1.52 12.35 5.15
N ARG A 213 1.02 11.26 4.54
CA ARG A 213 0.51 11.24 3.16
C ARG A 213 -1.01 11.42 3.04
N GLY A 214 -1.70 11.66 4.15
CA GLY A 214 -3.13 11.99 4.17
C GLY A 214 -4.04 10.88 4.69
N CYS A 215 -3.52 9.70 5.03
CA CYS A 215 -4.30 8.61 5.63
C CYS A 215 -4.43 8.78 7.17
N VAL A 216 -4.80 9.97 7.62
CA VAL A 216 -4.71 10.36 9.03
C VAL A 216 -5.74 9.61 9.89
N VAL A 217 -7.02 9.75 9.55
CA VAL A 217 -8.13 9.23 10.36
C VAL A 217 -8.05 7.71 10.54
N PRO A 218 -7.82 6.88 9.50
CA PRO A 218 -7.72 5.44 9.66
C PRO A 218 -6.56 5.01 10.58
N VAL A 219 -5.40 5.66 10.47
CA VAL A 219 -4.22 5.37 11.30
C VAL A 219 -4.49 5.71 12.76
N VAL A 220 -4.93 6.95 13.05
CA VAL A 220 -5.19 7.39 14.43
C VAL A 220 -6.31 6.57 15.07
N LYS A 221 -7.36 6.24 14.31
CA LYS A 221 -8.45 5.38 14.78
C LYS A 221 -7.96 4.00 15.17
N TYR A 222 -7.04 3.41 14.41
CA TYR A 222 -6.43 2.13 14.75
C TYR A 222 -5.65 2.21 16.07
N ILE A 223 -4.75 3.18 16.22
CA ILE A 223 -3.96 3.36 17.45
C ILE A 223 -4.87 3.61 18.67
N LYS A 224 -5.93 4.40 18.50
CA LYS A 224 -6.95 4.60 19.54
C LYS A 224 -7.59 3.28 19.97
N GLN A 225 -7.88 2.39 19.04
CA GLN A 225 -8.47 1.08 19.33
C GLN A 225 -7.49 0.17 20.09
N CYS A 226 -6.21 0.14 19.70
CA CYS A 226 -5.17 -0.59 20.44
C CYS A 226 -5.09 -0.11 21.90
N TRP A 227 -5.06 1.21 22.11
CA TRP A 227 -5.09 1.79 23.45
C TRP A 227 -6.34 1.39 24.24
N GLN A 228 -7.53 1.53 23.64
CA GLN A 228 -8.80 1.19 24.30
C GLN A 228 -8.93 -0.30 24.64
N ARG A 229 -8.33 -1.19 23.85
CA ARG A 229 -8.31 -2.64 24.11
C ARG A 229 -7.30 -3.03 25.18
N GLY A 230 -6.25 -2.22 25.40
CA GLY A 230 -5.17 -2.52 26.32
C GLY A 230 -4.30 -3.70 25.89
N ASP A 231 -4.29 -4.04 24.60
CA ASP A 231 -3.53 -5.15 24.02
C ASP A 231 -2.16 -4.73 23.47
N THR A 232 -1.84 -3.44 23.58
CA THR A 232 -0.60 -2.83 23.09
C THR A 232 0.09 -2.08 24.21
N ASP A 233 1.41 -2.23 24.31
CA ASP A 233 2.24 -1.58 25.34
C ASP A 233 2.10 -0.05 25.27
N ILE A 234 1.91 0.58 26.43
CA ILE A 234 1.75 2.04 26.57
C ILE A 234 2.96 2.79 25.98
N SER A 235 4.16 2.24 26.07
CA SER A 235 5.38 2.83 25.49
C SER A 235 5.33 2.92 23.96
N LEU A 236 4.66 1.99 23.28
CA LEU A 236 4.46 2.04 21.83
C LEU A 236 3.41 3.09 21.44
N ILE A 237 2.32 3.20 22.23
CA ILE A 237 1.33 4.27 22.03
C ILE A 237 1.97 5.64 22.25
N ARG A 238 2.78 5.78 23.31
CA ARG A 238 3.57 6.99 23.59
C ARG A 238 4.50 7.31 22.43
N TYR A 239 5.25 6.33 21.93
CA TYR A 239 6.15 6.50 20.79
C TYR A 239 5.41 7.05 19.56
N PHE A 240 4.27 6.45 19.20
CA PHE A 240 3.44 6.96 18.10
C PHE A 240 2.97 8.41 18.34
N VAL A 241 2.53 8.73 19.56
CA VAL A 241 2.11 10.11 19.90
C VAL A 241 3.25 11.10 19.73
N THR A 242 4.46 10.76 20.19
CA THR A 242 5.65 11.61 20.01
C THR A 242 5.91 11.89 18.53
N GLU A 243 6.02 10.84 17.71
CA GLU A 243 6.31 10.97 16.28
C GLU A 243 5.24 11.79 15.53
N VAL A 244 3.97 11.62 15.90
CA VAL A 244 2.89 12.41 15.29
C VAL A 244 2.96 13.88 15.71
N LEU A 245 3.19 14.18 17.00
CA LEU A 245 3.29 15.56 17.48
C LEU A 245 4.48 16.30 16.87
N GLU A 246 5.58 15.61 16.59
CA GLU A 246 6.74 16.17 15.89
C GLU A 246 6.47 16.43 14.40
N ALA A 247 5.53 15.70 13.79
CA ALA A 247 5.24 15.78 12.35
C ALA A 247 4.10 16.75 11.98
N ILE A 248 3.30 17.23 12.94
CA ILE A 248 2.09 18.02 12.66
C ILE A 248 2.19 19.46 13.17
N ALA A 249 1.39 20.33 12.57
CA ALA A 249 1.18 21.70 13.04
C ALA A 249 -0.28 22.13 12.81
N PRO A 250 -0.78 23.16 13.52
CA PRO A 250 -2.10 23.71 13.28
C PRO A 250 -2.27 24.30 11.86
N PRO A 251 -3.52 24.47 11.36
CA PRO A 251 -4.78 24.13 12.00
C PRO A 251 -5.12 22.64 11.93
N TYR A 252 -5.67 22.10 13.01
CA TYR A 252 -6.15 20.72 13.07
C TYR A 252 -7.58 20.60 12.53
N THR A 253 -8.05 19.37 12.25
CA THR A 253 -9.47 19.13 11.95
C THR A 253 -10.17 18.59 13.19
N SER A 254 -11.46 18.87 13.35
CA SER A 254 -12.23 18.39 14.51
C SER A 254 -12.22 16.86 14.62
N GLU A 255 -12.26 16.15 13.49
CA GLU A 255 -12.20 14.68 13.46
C GLU A 255 -10.86 14.15 14.00
N PHE A 256 -9.74 14.76 13.59
CA PHE A 256 -8.42 14.40 14.13
C PHE A 256 -8.35 14.68 15.63
N VAL A 257 -8.79 15.86 16.08
CA VAL A 257 -8.77 16.24 17.50
C VAL A 257 -9.60 15.27 18.34
N GLN A 258 -10.82 14.91 17.91
CA GLN A 258 -11.68 13.94 18.61
C GLN A 258 -11.06 12.54 18.76
N LEU A 259 -10.22 12.13 17.80
CA LEU A 259 -9.54 10.84 17.85
C LEU A 259 -8.25 10.90 18.66
N PHE A 260 -7.45 11.94 18.48
CA PHE A 260 -6.08 12.02 18.99
C PHE A 260 -6.00 12.65 20.39
N LEU A 261 -6.77 13.70 20.68
CA LEU A 261 -6.73 14.42 21.96
C LEU A 261 -6.91 13.49 23.18
N PRO A 262 -7.87 12.53 23.20
CA PRO A 262 -8.02 11.63 24.35
C PRO A 262 -6.79 10.78 24.66
N ILE A 263 -5.99 10.44 23.63
CA ILE A 263 -4.75 9.69 23.78
C ILE A 263 -3.65 10.60 24.33
N VAL A 264 -3.57 11.83 23.82
CA VAL A 264 -2.56 12.84 24.24
C VAL A 264 -2.81 13.34 25.67
N GLU A 265 -4.06 13.47 26.09
CA GLU A 265 -4.40 13.92 27.46
C GLU A 265 -4.13 12.86 28.53
N ASN A 266 -4.02 11.58 28.14
CA ASN A 266 -3.78 10.49 29.07
C ASN A 266 -2.38 10.58 29.71
N GLU A 267 -2.34 10.70 31.04
CA GLU A 267 -1.10 10.88 31.81
C GLU A 267 -0.17 9.67 31.78
N GLU A 268 -0.69 8.44 31.64
CA GLU A 268 0.16 7.25 31.50
C GLU A 268 0.92 7.26 30.17
N ILE A 269 0.34 7.89 29.14
CA ILE A 269 0.94 8.01 27.82
C ILE A 269 1.89 9.20 27.78
N THR A 270 1.46 10.41 28.12
CA THR A 270 2.25 11.63 27.89
C THR A 270 2.74 12.35 29.16
N GLY A 271 2.42 11.85 30.36
CA GLY A 271 2.71 12.57 31.62
C GLY A 271 4.19 12.91 31.81
N ASN A 272 5.10 11.99 31.45
CA ASN A 272 6.54 12.20 31.55
C ASN A 272 7.15 12.98 30.38
N MET A 273 6.36 13.27 29.33
CA MET A 273 6.81 14.06 28.18
C MET A 273 6.66 15.56 28.42
N ARG A 274 5.72 15.94 29.30
CA ARG A 274 5.48 17.33 29.69
C ARG A 274 6.68 17.84 30.47
N SER A 275 7.40 18.79 29.89
CA SER A 275 8.53 19.45 30.53
C SER A 275 8.16 20.90 30.86
N ASP A 276 8.82 21.48 31.87
CA ASP A 276 8.61 22.88 32.27
C ASP A 276 9.19 23.90 31.24
N SER A 277 9.68 23.44 30.08
CA SER A 277 10.18 24.32 29.03
C SER A 277 9.02 24.88 28.19
N GLU A 278 9.19 26.12 27.70
CA GLU A 278 8.16 26.87 26.95
C GLU A 278 7.76 26.26 25.58
N ASN A 279 8.31 25.11 25.17
CA ASN A 279 8.06 24.48 23.87
C ASN A 279 7.88 22.95 23.99
N ASP A 280 6.95 22.50 24.83
CA ASP A 280 6.54 21.09 24.90
C ASP A 280 5.41 20.81 23.89
N PRO A 281 5.63 19.96 22.86
CA PRO A 281 4.62 19.66 21.83
C PRO A 281 3.30 19.12 22.38
N VAL A 282 3.33 18.41 23.52
CA VAL A 282 2.12 17.87 24.16
C VAL A 282 1.27 19.01 24.71
N SER A 283 1.88 19.91 25.49
CA SER A 283 1.20 21.06 26.09
C SER A 283 0.70 22.04 25.03
N ASP A 284 1.48 22.28 23.99
CA ASP A 284 1.10 23.15 22.86
C ASP A 284 -0.13 22.60 22.12
N PHE A 285 -0.14 21.30 21.84
CA PHE A 285 -1.27 20.64 21.21
C PHE A 285 -2.54 20.72 22.06
N ILE A 286 -2.45 20.40 23.36
CA ILE A 286 -3.59 20.45 24.29
C ILE A 286 -4.11 21.89 24.42
N MET A 287 -3.23 22.87 24.56
CA MET A 287 -3.61 24.28 24.68
C MET A 287 -4.31 24.78 23.41
N HIS A 288 -3.76 24.44 22.23
CA HIS A 288 -4.39 24.76 20.96
C HIS A 288 -5.78 24.12 20.86
N CYS A 289 -5.92 22.85 21.25
CA CYS A 289 -7.19 22.14 21.21
C CYS A 289 -8.25 22.79 22.13
N LYS A 290 -7.89 23.10 23.38
CA LYS A 290 -8.80 23.75 24.34
C LYS A 290 -9.27 25.13 23.87
N THR A 291 -8.38 25.87 23.21
CA THR A 291 -8.68 27.22 22.71
C THR A 291 -9.63 27.21 21.51
N ASN A 292 -9.48 26.23 20.60
CA ASN A 292 -10.15 26.24 19.30
C ASN A 292 -11.28 25.20 19.16
N TYR A 293 -11.31 24.19 20.02
CA TYR A 293 -12.24 23.06 19.98
C TYR A 293 -12.86 22.88 21.37
N THR A 294 -13.56 23.91 21.85
CA THR A 294 -14.30 23.81 23.11
C THR A 294 -15.36 22.72 22.99
N THR A 295 -15.37 21.82 23.96
CA THR A 295 -16.13 20.56 24.02
C THR A 295 -17.59 20.75 23.61
N VAL A 296 -18.02 20.11 22.52
CA VAL A 296 -19.43 19.69 22.42
C VAL A 296 -19.52 18.50 23.36
N CYS A 297 -19.98 18.76 24.59
CA CYS A 297 -20.35 17.73 25.56
C CYS A 297 -21.37 16.75 24.97
#